data_AF-A0A965C9F9-F1
#
_entry.id   AF-A0A965C9F9-F1
#
_cell.length_a   1.000
_cell.length_b   1.000
_cell.length_c   1.000
_cell.angle_alpha   90.00
_cell.angle_beta   90.00
_cell.angle_gamma   90.00
#
_symmetry.space_group_name_H-M   'P 1'
#
loop_
_entity.id
_entity.type
_entity.pdbx_description
1 polymer ?
#
loop_
_entity_poly.entity_id
_entity_poly.type
_entity_poly.pdbx_seq_one_letter_code
_entity_poly.pdbx_strand_id
1 'polypeptide(L)'
;MDYAILGAALLVSAFTAYTFVRAGLHKLRTADAKLIEAGWNWVKSAPKGTVKFIGVAEVLGGLGVILSPLAVTLFNLDWAYVLGVAAGVGLVTIMVLANIVHIARKEFKYTWKTGLMVLAVTAIATALLVAYPTNI
;
A
#
# COMPACT_ATOMS: atom_id res chain seq x y z
N MET A 1 -24.82 10.44 5.87
CA MET A 1 -23.69 9.60 5.44
C MET A 1 -23.72 9.49 3.93
N ASP A 2 -22.68 9.95 3.24
CA ASP A 2 -22.59 9.80 1.79
C ASP A 2 -22.26 8.33 1.46
N TYR A 3 -23.30 7.58 1.09
CA TYR A 3 -23.17 6.16 0.76
C TYR A 3 -22.29 5.90 -0.47
N ALA A 4 -22.12 6.90 -1.35
CA ALA A 4 -21.23 6.78 -2.50
C ALA A 4 -19.75 6.81 -2.05
N ILE A 5 -19.38 7.74 -1.17
CA ILE A 5 -18.02 7.81 -0.60
C ILE A 5 -17.72 6.56 0.23
N LEU A 6 -18.67 6.10 1.04
CA LEU A 6 -18.50 4.89 1.85
C LEU A 6 -18.23 3.66 0.97
N GLY A 7 -19.06 3.44 -0.05
CA GLY A 7 -18.91 2.32 -0.99
C GLY A 7 -17.59 2.39 -1.76
N ALA A 8 -17.24 3.58 -2.28
CA ALA A 8 -16.00 3.79 -3.01
C ALA A 8 -14.77 3.53 -2.11
N ALA A 9 -14.75 4.06 -0.89
CA ALA A 9 -13.65 3.87 0.04
C ALA A 9 -13.43 2.40 0.38
N LEU A 10 -14.49 1.63 0.64
CA LEU A 10 -14.39 0.19 0.92
C LEU A 10 -13.86 -0.59 -0.30
N LEU A 11 -14.40 -0.32 -1.49
CA LEU A 11 -13.99 -1.02 -2.72
C LEU A 11 -12.52 -0.75 -3.07
N VAL A 12 -12.13 0.51 -3.10
CA VAL A 12 -10.76 0.91 -3.47
C VAL A 12 -9.76 0.47 -2.39
N SER A 13 -10.13 0.57 -1.11
CA SER A 13 -9.28 0.10 -0.01
C SER A 13 -9.13 -1.42 0.00
N ALA A 14 -10.18 -2.18 -0.35
CA ALA A 14 -10.10 -3.65 -0.44
C ALA A 14 -9.14 -4.08 -1.55
N PHE A 15 -9.22 -3.44 -2.72
CA PHE A 15 -8.28 -3.71 -3.82
C PHE A 15 -6.83 -3.32 -3.44
N THR A 16 -6.67 -2.16 -2.80
CA THR A 16 -5.36 -1.69 -2.32
C THR A 16 -4.77 -2.65 -1.29
N ALA A 17 -5.57 -3.05 -0.31
CA ALA A 17 -5.21 -4.01 0.73
C ALA A 17 -4.78 -5.35 0.13
N TYR A 18 -5.58 -5.91 -0.78
CA TYR A 18 -5.24 -7.16 -1.46
C TYR A 18 -3.88 -7.07 -2.16
N THR A 19 -3.65 -5.98 -2.89
CA THR A 19 -2.40 -5.74 -3.64
C THR A 19 -1.19 -5.71 -2.72
N PHE A 20 -1.22 -4.88 -1.66
CA PHE A 20 -0.07 -4.71 -0.77
C PHE A 20 0.12 -5.84 0.23
N VAL A 21 -0.94 -6.43 0.78
CA VAL A 21 -0.82 -7.58 1.68
C VAL A 21 -0.19 -8.75 0.92
N ARG A 22 -0.64 -9.02 -0.32
CA ARG A 22 -0.03 -10.07 -1.15
C ARG A 22 1.42 -9.77 -1.49
N ALA A 23 1.74 -8.55 -1.90
CA ALA A 23 3.10 -8.14 -2.23
C ALA A 23 4.04 -8.20 -1.01
N GLY A 24 3.58 -7.72 0.14
CA GLY A 24 4.32 -7.72 1.39
C GLY A 24 4.55 -9.12 1.92
N LEU A 25 3.52 -9.98 1.92
CA LEU A 25 3.68 -11.39 2.26
C LEU A 25 4.67 -12.11 1.35
N HIS A 26 4.69 -11.80 0.04
CA HIS A 26 5.69 -12.35 -0.86
C HIS A 26 7.11 -11.91 -0.47
N LYS A 27 7.32 -10.62 -0.17
CA LYS A 27 8.61 -10.10 0.31
C LYS A 27 9.03 -10.74 1.64
N LEU A 28 8.09 -11.00 2.55
CA LEU A 28 8.38 -11.62 3.84
C LEU A 28 8.74 -13.10 3.71
N ARG A 29 8.01 -13.85 2.89
CA ARG A 29 8.15 -15.31 2.77
C ARG A 29 9.25 -15.76 1.80
N THR A 30 9.64 -14.93 0.84
CA THR A 30 10.65 -15.29 -0.15
C THR A 30 12.05 -14.89 0.34
N ALA A 31 13.02 -15.80 0.23
CA ALA A 31 14.41 -15.50 0.52
C ALA A 31 15.01 -14.54 -0.52
N ASP A 32 15.92 -13.67 -0.11
CA ASP A 32 16.51 -12.65 -0.99
C ASP A 32 17.19 -13.26 -2.23
N ALA A 33 17.85 -14.41 -2.09
CA ALA A 33 18.44 -15.14 -3.22
C ALA A 33 17.39 -15.51 -4.29
N LYS A 34 16.21 -16.00 -3.87
CA LYS A 34 15.12 -16.35 -4.79
C LYS A 34 14.50 -15.12 -5.44
N LEU A 35 14.41 -14.00 -4.73
CA LEU A 35 13.96 -12.73 -5.33
C LEU A 35 14.93 -12.25 -6.40
N ILE A 36 16.23 -12.36 -6.14
CA ILE A 36 17.28 -12.02 -7.09
C ILE A 36 17.20 -12.90 -8.34
N GLU A 37 17.03 -14.21 -8.18
CA GLU A 37 16.83 -15.17 -9.29
C GLU A 37 15.58 -14.84 -10.10
N ALA A 38 14.51 -14.37 -9.45
CA ALA A 38 13.28 -13.90 -10.09
C ALA A 38 13.41 -12.50 -10.74
N GLY A 39 14.62 -11.94 -10.83
CA GLY A 39 14.90 -10.68 -11.52
C GLY A 39 14.76 -9.42 -10.67
N TRP A 40 14.55 -9.52 -9.36
CA TRP A 40 14.46 -8.37 -8.45
C TRP A 40 15.86 -7.83 -8.10
N ASN A 41 16.58 -7.34 -9.11
CA ASN A 41 17.99 -6.95 -8.98
C ASN A 41 18.25 -5.80 -7.98
N TRP A 42 17.23 -5.04 -7.58
CA TRP A 42 17.35 -4.02 -6.53
C TRP A 42 17.70 -4.61 -5.15
N VAL A 43 17.35 -5.88 -4.92
CA VAL A 43 17.64 -6.60 -3.67
C VAL A 43 19.16 -6.77 -3.47
N LYS A 44 19.95 -6.89 -4.54
CA LYS A 44 21.42 -7.03 -4.46
C LYS A 44 22.10 -5.81 -3.81
N SER A 45 21.55 -4.62 -4.04
CA SER A 45 22.10 -3.34 -3.60
C SER A 45 21.42 -2.78 -2.35
N ALA A 46 20.34 -3.41 -1.89
CA ALA A 46 19.60 -2.94 -0.74
C ALA A 46 20.33 -3.30 0.58
N PRO A 47 20.33 -2.42 1.59
CA PRO A 47 20.80 -2.79 2.93
C PRO A 47 20.08 -4.02 3.46
N LYS A 48 20.78 -4.84 4.26
CA LYS A 48 20.20 -6.05 4.85
C LYS A 48 18.91 -5.72 5.62
N GLY A 49 17.88 -6.53 5.41
CA GLY A 49 16.58 -6.37 6.06
C GLY A 49 15.61 -5.39 5.38
N THR A 50 16.06 -4.59 4.40
CA THR A 50 15.20 -3.62 3.69
C THR A 50 13.98 -4.28 3.04
N VAL A 51 14.17 -5.44 2.39
CA VAL A 51 13.08 -6.19 1.75
C VAL A 51 12.02 -6.59 2.78
N LYS A 52 12.46 -7.04 3.96
CA LYS A 52 11.57 -7.49 5.04
C LYS A 52 10.87 -6.32 5.71
N PHE A 53 11.59 -5.21 5.92
CA PHE A 53 11.01 -3.97 6.42
C PHE A 53 9.88 -3.48 5.51
N ILE A 54 10.14 -3.38 4.20
CA ILE A 54 9.11 -3.01 3.21
C ILE A 54 7.96 -4.02 3.26
N GLY A 55 8.25 -5.32 3.33
CA GLY A 55 7.22 -6.36 3.40
C GLY A 55 6.29 -6.21 4.62
N VAL A 56 6.84 -5.91 5.81
CA VAL A 56 6.03 -5.62 7.01
C VAL A 56 5.20 -4.35 6.80
N ALA A 57 5.82 -3.28 6.32
CA ALA A 57 5.14 -2.01 6.09
C ALA A 57 4.00 -2.12 5.07
N GLU A 58 4.18 -2.88 3.99
CA GLU A 58 3.13 -3.14 2.99
C GLU A 58 1.97 -3.96 3.58
N VAL A 59 2.25 -4.97 4.41
CA VAL A 59 1.20 -5.75 5.07
C VAL A 59 0.42 -4.89 6.06
N LEU A 60 1.11 -4.15 6.93
CA LEU A 60 0.47 -3.28 7.92
C LEU A 60 -0.29 -2.14 7.24
N GLY A 61 0.29 -1.51 6.23
CA GLY A 61 -0.37 -0.46 5.45
C GLY A 61 -1.59 -1.00 4.72
N GLY A 62 -1.46 -2.15 4.06
CA GLY A 62 -2.56 -2.80 3.35
C GLY A 62 -3.71 -3.19 4.28
N LEU A 63 -3.42 -3.72 5.47
CA LEU A 63 -4.44 -4.00 6.48
C LEU A 63 -5.05 -2.71 7.04
N GLY A 64 -4.24 -1.68 7.31
CA GLY A 64 -4.72 -0.41 7.86
C GLY A 64 -5.74 0.28 6.96
N VAL A 65 -5.51 0.31 5.64
CA VAL A 65 -6.43 0.98 4.70
C VAL A 65 -7.80 0.32 4.62
N ILE A 66 -7.91 -1.01 4.80
CA ILE A 66 -9.20 -1.71 4.78
C ILE A 66 -9.85 -1.81 6.15
N LEU A 67 -9.08 -2.00 7.22
CA LEU A 67 -9.63 -2.13 8.57
C LEU A 67 -10.17 -0.80 9.11
N SER A 68 -9.58 0.33 8.72
CA SER A 68 -10.03 1.66 9.13
C SER A 68 -11.51 1.94 8.81
N PRO A 69 -11.96 1.91 7.53
CA PRO A 69 -13.36 2.20 7.21
C PRO A 69 -14.34 1.16 7.80
N LEU A 70 -13.90 -0.10 7.97
CA LEU A 70 -14.68 -1.13 8.67
C LEU A 70 -14.83 -0.82 10.17
N ALA A 71 -13.77 -0.35 10.82
CA ALA A 71 -13.78 0.04 12.23
C ALA A 71 -14.73 1.23 12.48
N VAL A 72 -14.69 2.24 11.60
CA VAL A 72 -15.61 3.38 11.66
C VAL A 72 -17.06 2.91 11.42
N THR A 73 -17.32 2.16 10.35
CA THR A 73 -18.70 1.79 9.95
C THR A 73 -19.37 0.78 10.88
N LEU A 74 -18.64 -0.27 11.27
CA LEU A 74 -19.22 -1.40 11.98
C LEU A 74 -19.15 -1.25 13.51
N PHE A 75 -18.16 -0.51 13.99
CA PHE A 75 -17.85 -0.42 15.43
C PHE A 75 -17.90 1.01 15.97
N ASN A 76 -18.19 2.02 15.14
CA ASN A 76 -18.22 3.44 15.51
C ASN A 76 -16.90 3.90 16.16
N LEU A 77 -15.77 3.36 15.69
CA LEU A 77 -14.44 3.73 16.16
C LEU A 77 -13.86 4.82 15.27
N ASP A 78 -14.39 6.05 15.39
CA ASP A 78 -14.03 7.15 14.48
C ASP A 78 -12.53 7.49 14.50
N TRP A 79 -11.82 7.25 15.62
CA TRP A 79 -10.36 7.45 15.71
C TRP A 79 -9.56 6.56 14.75
N ALA A 80 -10.12 5.42 14.31
CA ALA A 80 -9.45 4.49 13.41
C ALA A 80 -9.16 5.10 12.04
N TYR A 81 -9.94 6.11 11.63
CA TYR A 81 -9.74 6.88 10.41
C TYR A 81 -8.30 7.42 10.29
N VAL A 82 -7.75 7.98 11.38
CA VAL A 82 -6.40 8.58 11.39
C VAL A 82 -5.35 7.51 11.07
N LEU A 83 -5.54 6.28 11.57
CA LEU A 83 -4.66 5.16 11.27
C LEU A 83 -4.78 4.70 9.81
N GLY A 84 -6.00 4.70 9.25
CA GLY A 84 -6.23 4.39 7.84
C GLY A 84 -5.52 5.38 6.91
N VAL A 85 -5.62 6.68 7.20
CA VAL A 85 -4.91 7.70 6.42
C VAL A 85 -3.40 7.56 6.56
N ALA A 86 -2.88 7.36 7.77
CA ALA A 86 -1.45 7.14 8.00
C ALA A 86 -0.94 5.90 7.23
N ALA A 87 -1.72 4.81 7.23
CA ALA A 87 -1.43 3.61 6.45
C ALA A 87 -1.40 3.91 4.94
N GLY A 88 -2.39 4.63 4.42
CA GLY A 88 -2.44 5.04 3.01
C GLY A 88 -1.24 5.90 2.61
N VAL A 89 -0.90 6.91 3.40
CA VAL A 89 0.28 7.77 3.19
C VAL A 89 1.58 6.95 3.20
N GLY A 90 1.71 5.99 4.11
CA GLY A 90 2.86 5.08 4.15
C GLY A 90 3.00 4.25 2.87
N LEU A 91 1.90 3.69 2.36
CA LEU A 91 1.88 2.94 1.10
C LEU A 91 2.19 3.83 -0.11
N VAL A 92 1.63 5.05 -0.17
CA VAL A 92 1.95 6.04 -1.20
C VAL A 92 3.45 6.35 -1.19
N THR A 93 4.03 6.55 0.00
CA THR A 93 5.46 6.81 0.17
C THR A 93 6.31 5.65 -0.37
N ILE A 94 5.95 4.39 -0.05
CA ILE A 94 6.63 3.20 -0.58
C ILE A 94 6.57 3.19 -2.11
N MET A 95 5.42 3.48 -2.70
CA MET A 95 5.27 3.47 -4.17
C MET A 95 6.05 4.59 -4.84
N VAL A 96 6.10 5.79 -4.26
CA VAL A 96 6.93 6.89 -4.77
C VAL A 96 8.40 6.48 -4.76
N LEU A 97 8.90 5.97 -3.64
CA LEU A 97 10.28 5.51 -3.52
C LEU A 97 10.60 4.35 -4.47
N ALA A 98 9.69 3.39 -4.63
CA ALA A 98 9.85 2.28 -5.56
C ALA A 98 9.98 2.78 -7.02
N ASN A 99 9.13 3.71 -7.44
CA ASN A 99 9.23 4.29 -8.78
C ASN A 99 10.57 5.04 -8.98
N ILE A 100 11.03 5.81 -7.98
CA ILE A 100 12.34 6.49 -8.03
C ILE A 100 13.47 5.46 -8.18
N VAL A 101 13.45 4.36 -7.43
CA VAL A 101 14.45 3.28 -7.56
C VAL A 101 14.45 2.69 -8.97
N HIS A 102 13.28 2.41 -9.55
CA HIS A 102 13.21 1.89 -10.92
C HIS A 102 13.65 2.90 -11.99
N ILE A 103 13.43 4.20 -11.77
CA ILE A 103 13.94 5.27 -12.63
C ILE A 103 15.47 5.32 -12.56
N ALA A 104 16.04 5.35 -11.35
CA ALA A 104 17.50 5.39 -11.14
C ALA A 104 18.20 4.19 -11.78
N ARG A 105 17.53 3.04 -11.82
CA ARG A 105 18.04 1.80 -12.41
C ARG A 105 17.77 1.66 -13.92
N LYS A 106 17.12 2.65 -14.55
CA LYS A 106 16.69 2.61 -15.96
C LYS A 106 15.77 1.44 -16.30
N GLU A 107 15.06 0.91 -15.30
CA GLU A 107 14.09 -0.17 -15.42
C GLU A 107 12.65 0.36 -15.59
N PHE A 108 12.45 1.68 -15.43
CA PHE A 108 11.13 2.32 -15.42
C PHE A 108 10.30 2.04 -16.67
N LYS A 109 10.91 1.89 -17.85
CA LYS A 109 10.20 1.54 -19.10
C LYS A 109 9.39 0.24 -18.97
N TYR A 110 9.82 -0.69 -18.12
CA TYR A 110 9.17 -1.97 -17.89
C TYR A 110 8.15 -1.92 -16.74
N THR A 111 8.36 -1.05 -15.74
CA THR A 111 7.57 -1.03 -14.51
C THR A 111 6.57 0.12 -14.40
N TRP A 112 6.66 1.15 -15.25
CA TRP A 112 5.89 2.39 -15.09
C TRP A 112 4.37 2.16 -15.07
N LYS A 113 3.83 1.26 -15.89
CA LYS A 113 2.39 1.02 -15.95
C LYS A 113 1.86 0.54 -14.60
N THR A 114 2.45 -0.54 -14.10
CA THR A 114 2.06 -1.13 -12.82
C THR A 114 2.42 -0.21 -11.65
N GLY A 115 3.61 0.39 -11.68
CA GLY A 115 4.09 1.29 -10.63
C GLY A 115 3.23 2.54 -10.47
N LEU A 116 2.84 3.20 -11.57
CA LEU A 116 1.97 4.37 -11.53
C LEU A 116 0.52 4.01 -11.26
N MET A 117 0.02 2.88 -11.78
CA MET A 117 -1.34 2.42 -11.49
C MET A 117 -1.51 2.11 -10.00
N VAL A 118 -0.59 1.37 -9.38
CA VAL A 118 -0.66 1.06 -7.95
C VAL A 118 -0.52 2.34 -7.13
N LEU A 119 0.40 3.24 -7.50
CA LEU A 119 0.51 4.56 -6.85
C LEU A 119 -0.81 5.35 -6.91
N ALA A 120 -1.42 5.44 -8.10
CA ALA A 120 -2.67 6.18 -8.29
C ALA A 120 -3.82 5.58 -7.47
N VAL A 121 -4.01 4.25 -7.53
CA VAL A 121 -5.07 3.58 -6.76
C VAL A 121 -4.86 3.74 -5.25
N THR A 122 -3.61 3.69 -4.78
CA THR A 122 -3.28 3.92 -3.37
C THR A 122 -3.56 5.36 -2.95
N ALA A 123 -3.22 6.34 -3.80
CA ALA A 123 -3.51 7.75 -3.55
C ALA A 123 -5.03 8.01 -3.51
N ILE A 124 -5.80 7.38 -4.40
CA ILE A 124 -7.27 7.45 -4.40
C ILE A 124 -7.83 6.82 -3.13
N ALA A 125 -7.35 5.63 -2.73
CA ALA A 125 -7.75 5.01 -1.46
C ALA A 125 -7.51 5.95 -0.29
N THR A 126 -6.32 6.57 -0.23
CA THR A 126 -5.94 7.51 0.82
C THR A 126 -6.84 8.74 0.83
N ALA A 127 -7.13 9.33 -0.33
CA ALA A 127 -8.03 10.48 -0.45
C ALA A 127 -9.47 10.15 -0.04
N LEU A 128 -9.97 8.97 -0.40
CA LEU A 128 -11.28 8.48 0.02
C LEU A 128 -11.35 8.23 1.53
N LEU A 129 -10.26 7.78 2.14
CA LEU A 129 -10.16 7.68 3.59
C LEU A 129 -10.19 9.07 4.22
N VAL A 130 -9.43 10.06 3.70
CA VAL A 130 -9.47 11.48 4.14
C VAL A 130 -10.89 12.07 4.08
N ALA A 131 -11.63 11.77 3.02
CA ALA A 131 -13.01 12.21 2.84
C ALA A 131 -14.04 11.32 3.54
N TYR A 132 -13.62 10.30 4.29
CA TYR A 132 -14.52 9.30 4.84
C TYR A 132 -15.44 9.92 5.90
N PRO A 133 -16.76 9.70 5.83
CA PRO A 133 -17.68 10.26 6.81
C PRO A 133 -17.41 9.64 8.18
N THR A 134 -17.13 10.49 9.16
CA THR A 134 -16.99 10.14 10.58
C THR A 134 -18.01 10.94 11.39
N ASN A 135 -18.35 10.50 12.59
CA ASN A 135 -19.29 11.20 13.48
C ASN A 135 -18.58 12.17 14.45
N ILE A 136 -17.29 12.45 14.24
CA ILE A 136 -16.51 13.43 15.02
C ILE A 136 -16.73 14.84 14.49
#